data_AF-A0A318VSP6-F1
#
_entry.id   AF-A0A318VSP6-F1
#
_cell.length_a   1.000
_cell.length_b   1.000
_cell.length_c   1.000
_cell.angle_alpha   90.00
_cell.angle_beta   90.00
_cell.angle_gamma   90.00
#
_symmetry.space_group_name_H-M   'P 1'
#
loop_
_entity.id
_entity.type
_entity.pdbx_description
1 polymer ?
#
loop_
_entity_poly.entity_id
_entity_poly.type
_entity_poly.pdbx_seq_one_letter_code
_entity_poly.pdbx_strand_id
1 'polypeptide(L)'
;MNLEATQTETDFLVPFGETLLCLGQAFLTPKESERANALRDDLVPDLEALREATGVPAAGALDALASALRSTADAEGGLLRVYSRLFLAPPFPAPLNAGIQLDGALMGQSTVEMERFYQRHGLTRDREFRDLPDHLALQLQFVAFLHAKAAETEDREECAAIAGDARYFVRQLMLSWFPRWLEQLDEAVTHLPTAEAWRQLGRVTRDVLEADVVYLEALAPEVHAETAARPSLEEALDARMAPERSLEAPAACRVCGKEFAMGRDMVFMLQQLQARGLETEHLEACPDCRAGEMGLSETTVELPAAVSKHV
;
A
#
# COMPACT_ATOMS: atom_id res chain seq x y z
N MET A 1 -38.17 10.86 13.04
CA MET A 1 -36.78 10.46 13.30
C MET A 1 -35.91 11.59 12.77
N ASN A 2 -35.17 12.27 13.65
CA ASN A 2 -34.66 13.62 13.40
C ASN A 2 -33.48 13.62 12.40
N LEU A 3 -33.66 14.30 11.27
CA LEU A 3 -32.59 14.61 10.31
C LEU A 3 -31.42 15.34 11.01
N GLU A 4 -31.71 16.27 11.92
CA GLU A 4 -30.70 17.03 12.69
C GLU A 4 -29.79 16.13 13.55
N ALA A 5 -30.32 15.05 14.15
CA ALA A 5 -29.51 14.14 14.96
C ALA A 5 -28.63 13.21 14.12
N THR A 6 -28.98 13.01 12.84
CA THR A 6 -28.21 12.18 11.89
C THR A 6 -27.08 12.98 11.26
N GLN A 7 -27.30 14.27 10.99
CA GLN A 7 -26.26 15.19 10.55
C GLN A 7 -25.13 15.28 11.58
N THR A 8 -25.44 15.50 12.85
CA THR A 8 -24.40 15.61 13.90
C THR A 8 -23.52 14.36 14.05
N GLU A 9 -24.03 13.16 13.71
CA GLU A 9 -23.25 11.92 13.76
C GLU A 9 -22.29 11.75 12.58
N THR A 10 -22.53 12.43 11.45
CA THR A 10 -21.80 12.26 10.18
C THR A 10 -21.06 13.52 9.72
N ASP A 11 -21.23 14.65 10.42
CA ASP A 11 -20.62 15.94 10.11
C ASP A 11 -19.08 15.89 10.02
N PHE A 12 -18.43 14.88 10.62
CA PHE A 12 -16.99 14.69 10.56
C PHE A 12 -16.51 14.08 9.24
N LEU A 13 -17.36 13.38 8.49
CA LEU A 13 -16.96 12.59 7.31
C LEU A 13 -16.32 13.47 6.25
N VAL A 14 -16.94 14.62 5.93
CA VAL A 14 -16.44 15.54 4.90
C VAL A 14 -15.08 16.15 5.32
N PRO A 15 -14.93 16.76 6.51
CA PRO A 15 -13.64 17.27 6.96
C PRO A 15 -12.52 16.23 7.03
N PHE A 16 -12.81 14.99 7.47
CA PHE A 16 -11.82 13.91 7.46
C PHE A 16 -11.46 13.50 6.03
N GLY A 17 -12.45 13.37 5.14
CA GLY A 17 -12.22 13.11 3.72
C GLY A 17 -11.32 14.16 3.07
N GLU A 18 -11.57 15.44 3.31
CA GLU A 18 -10.74 16.55 2.81
C GLU A 18 -9.31 16.50 3.39
N THR A 19 -9.17 16.20 4.68
CA THR A 19 -7.86 16.04 5.34
C THR A 19 -7.05 14.92 4.67
N LEU A 20 -7.70 13.78 4.41
CA LEU A 20 -7.08 12.64 3.75
C LEU A 20 -6.70 12.94 2.29
N LEU A 21 -7.49 13.76 1.57
CA LEU A 21 -7.13 14.23 0.23
C LEU A 21 -5.89 15.12 0.26
N CYS A 22 -5.81 16.10 1.17
CA CYS A 22 -4.64 16.96 1.34
C CYS A 22 -3.37 16.14 1.61
N LEU A 23 -3.46 15.16 2.53
CA LEU A 23 -2.36 14.24 2.82
C LEU A 23 -2.02 13.36 1.62
N GLY A 24 -3.01 12.85 0.90
CA GLY A 24 -2.82 12.05 -0.32
C GLY A 24 -2.04 12.81 -1.38
N GLN A 25 -2.34 14.09 -1.59
CA GLN A 25 -1.60 14.95 -2.52
C GLN A 25 -0.16 15.21 -2.05
N ALA A 26 0.06 15.36 -0.74
CA ALA A 26 1.39 15.57 -0.16
C ALA A 26 2.36 14.39 -0.36
N PHE A 27 1.83 13.17 -0.56
CA PHE A 27 2.61 11.98 -0.89
C PHE A 27 2.83 11.73 -2.37
N LEU A 28 2.37 12.61 -3.27
CA LEU A 28 2.72 12.53 -4.68
C LEU A 28 4.07 13.18 -4.95
N THR A 29 4.76 12.74 -6.00
CA THR A 29 6.08 13.30 -6.32
C THR A 29 5.98 14.80 -6.66
N PRO A 30 6.72 15.69 -5.96
CA PRO A 30 6.68 17.14 -6.18
C PRO A 30 7.55 17.54 -7.37
N LYS A 31 7.25 17.00 -8.56
CA LYS A 31 7.99 17.29 -9.81
C LYS A 31 7.64 18.66 -10.39
N GLU A 32 6.37 19.03 -10.28
CA GLU A 32 5.83 20.29 -10.76
C GLU A 32 6.02 21.38 -9.70
N SER A 33 6.40 22.59 -10.12
CA SER A 33 6.60 23.71 -9.20
C SER A 33 5.35 24.04 -8.39
N GLU A 34 4.16 23.91 -8.99
CA GLU A 34 2.88 24.09 -8.30
C GLU A 34 2.73 23.12 -7.13
N ARG A 35 2.94 21.81 -7.35
CA ARG A 35 2.88 20.81 -6.28
C ARG A 35 3.95 21.03 -5.21
N ALA A 36 5.16 21.41 -5.61
CA ALA A 36 6.22 21.71 -4.66
C ALA A 36 5.88 22.94 -3.78
N ASN A 37 5.27 23.97 -4.36
CA ASN A 37 4.83 25.16 -3.63
C ASN A 37 3.64 24.82 -2.72
N ALA A 38 2.65 24.07 -3.21
CA ALA A 38 1.52 23.64 -2.39
C ALA A 38 1.97 22.80 -1.17
N LEU A 39 2.91 21.87 -1.38
CA LEU A 39 3.50 21.08 -0.31
C LEU A 39 4.28 21.96 0.70
N ARG A 40 4.94 23.03 0.24
CA ARG A 40 5.75 23.91 1.08
C ARG A 40 4.92 24.92 1.88
N ASP A 41 3.95 25.56 1.23
CA ASP A 41 3.32 26.80 1.69
C ASP A 41 1.83 26.63 2.02
N ASP A 42 1.10 25.76 1.30
CA ASP A 42 -0.38 25.65 1.40
C ASP A 42 -0.85 24.47 2.27
N LEU A 43 -0.11 23.35 2.27
CA LEU A 43 -0.52 22.12 2.96
C LEU A 43 -0.82 22.33 4.45
N VAL A 44 0.04 23.03 5.18
CA VAL A 44 -0.16 23.20 6.62
C VAL A 44 -1.34 24.12 6.92
N PRO A 45 -1.49 25.31 6.29
CA PRO A 45 -2.70 26.12 6.40
C PRO A 45 -3.99 25.34 6.13
N ASP A 46 -4.02 24.50 5.09
CA ASP A 46 -5.19 23.68 4.76
C ASP A 46 -5.50 22.67 5.87
N LEU A 47 -4.48 21.97 6.37
CA LEU A 47 -4.64 21.04 7.49
C LEU A 47 -5.07 21.75 8.79
N GLU A 48 -4.63 22.99 9.02
CA GLU A 48 -5.06 23.78 10.18
C GLU A 48 -6.52 24.18 10.12
N ALA A 49 -7.01 24.57 8.94
CA ALA A 49 -8.41 24.89 8.73
C ALA A 49 -9.31 23.65 8.95
N LEU A 50 -8.90 22.50 8.40
CA LEU A 50 -9.64 21.24 8.56
C LEU A 50 -9.61 20.71 10.00
N ARG A 51 -8.49 20.91 10.71
CA ARG A 51 -8.35 20.57 12.13
C ARG A 51 -9.40 21.27 12.99
N GLU A 52 -9.85 22.48 12.66
CA GLU A 52 -10.90 23.14 13.45
C GLU A 52 -12.21 22.33 13.48
N ALA A 53 -12.47 21.54 12.42
CA ALA A 53 -13.64 20.68 12.32
C ALA A 53 -13.38 19.26 12.86
N THR A 54 -12.18 18.69 12.67
CA THR A 54 -11.86 17.30 13.05
C THR A 54 -11.21 17.16 14.44
N GLY A 55 -10.63 18.24 14.96
CA GLY A 55 -9.79 18.22 16.15
C GLY A 55 -8.39 17.62 15.97
N VAL A 56 -8.02 17.22 14.75
CA VAL A 56 -6.73 16.54 14.44
C VAL A 56 -6.12 17.04 13.14
N PRO A 57 -4.78 17.05 13.00
CA PRO A 57 -3.75 16.71 14.00
C PRO A 57 -3.50 17.85 15.01
N ALA A 58 -2.71 17.61 16.07
CA ALA A 58 -2.38 18.64 17.06
C ALA A 58 -1.57 19.81 16.47
N ALA A 59 -1.80 21.03 16.96
CA ALA A 59 -1.13 22.24 16.46
C ALA A 59 0.41 22.16 16.45
N GLY A 60 1.01 21.65 17.53
CA GLY A 60 2.47 21.51 17.60
C GLY A 60 3.05 20.53 16.57
N ALA A 61 2.28 19.54 16.11
CA ALA A 61 2.71 18.66 15.04
C ALA A 61 2.70 19.37 13.67
N LEU A 62 1.70 20.23 13.43
CA LEU A 62 1.62 21.05 12.22
C LEU A 62 2.74 22.10 12.17
N ASP A 63 3.07 22.74 13.30
CA ASP A 63 4.21 23.67 13.39
C ASP A 63 5.54 22.98 13.03
N ALA A 64 5.74 21.76 13.56
CA ALA A 64 6.93 20.96 13.28
C ALA A 64 7.00 20.56 11.80
N LEU A 65 5.88 20.11 11.22
CA LEU A 65 5.77 19.79 9.80
C LEU A 65 6.08 21.00 8.92
N ALA A 66 5.49 22.16 9.21
CA ALA A 66 5.70 23.40 8.45
C ALA A 66 7.18 23.81 8.44
N SER A 67 7.83 23.75 9.59
CA SER A 67 9.25 24.05 9.73
C SER A 67 10.12 23.09 8.91
N ALA A 68 9.83 21.79 8.99
CA ALA A 68 10.58 20.76 8.28
C ALA A 68 10.42 20.86 6.76
N LEU A 69 9.21 21.14 6.27
CA LEU A 69 8.93 21.33 4.84
C LEU A 69 9.70 22.52 4.26
N ARG A 70 9.69 23.67 4.93
CA ARG A 70 10.46 24.85 4.51
C ARG A 70 11.96 24.58 4.50
N SER A 71 12.49 24.01 5.58
CA SER A 71 13.91 23.63 5.68
C SER A 71 14.35 22.70 4.55
N THR A 72 13.49 21.73 4.20
CA THR A 72 13.75 20.78 3.11
C THR A 72 13.65 21.44 1.74
N ALA A 73 12.67 22.32 1.53
CA ALA A 73 12.49 23.05 0.28
C ALA A 73 13.66 24.00 -0.01
N ASP A 74 14.21 24.64 1.03
CA ASP A 74 15.34 25.57 0.91
C ASP A 74 16.71 24.87 0.81
N ALA A 75 16.77 23.55 1.06
CA ALA A 75 17.98 22.76 0.92
C ALA A 75 18.35 22.49 -0.56
N GLU A 76 19.60 22.09 -0.80
CA GLU A 76 20.08 21.77 -2.15
C GLU A 76 19.26 20.65 -2.81
N GLY A 77 18.68 20.94 -3.97
CA GLY A 77 17.79 20.05 -4.73
C GLY A 77 16.36 19.96 -4.18
N GLY A 78 16.06 20.64 -3.08
CA GLY A 78 14.72 20.84 -2.53
C GLY A 78 13.94 19.56 -2.23
N LEU A 79 12.62 19.70 -2.21
CA LEU A 79 11.68 18.63 -1.91
C LEU A 79 11.82 17.44 -2.88
N LEU A 80 11.96 17.69 -4.18
CA LEU A 80 12.04 16.63 -5.19
C LEU A 80 13.24 15.71 -4.98
N ARG A 81 14.42 16.25 -4.66
CA ARG A 81 15.63 15.45 -4.45
C ARG A 81 15.48 14.54 -3.24
N VAL A 82 14.94 15.06 -2.14
CA VAL A 82 14.78 14.27 -0.92
C VAL A 82 13.67 13.23 -1.09
N TYR A 83 12.54 13.59 -1.70
CA TYR A 83 11.50 12.64 -2.11
C TYR A 83 12.09 11.50 -2.95
N SER A 84 12.86 11.84 -3.98
CA SER A 84 13.45 10.83 -4.88
C SER A 84 14.37 9.88 -4.13
N ARG A 85 15.17 10.39 -3.19
CA ARG A 85 16.06 9.57 -2.36
C ARG A 85 15.31 8.66 -1.39
N LEU A 86 14.17 9.10 -0.87
CA LEU A 86 13.39 8.32 0.09
C LEU A 86 12.54 7.23 -0.58
N PHE A 87 11.99 7.52 -1.76
CA PHE A 87 10.89 6.72 -2.30
C PHE A 87 11.11 6.17 -3.71
N LEU A 88 12.02 6.77 -4.52
CA LEU A 88 12.10 6.47 -5.96
C LEU A 88 13.44 5.88 -6.42
N ALA A 89 14.53 6.09 -5.67
CA ALA A 89 15.86 5.65 -6.06
C ALA A 89 16.35 4.52 -5.16
N PRO A 90 16.84 3.39 -5.72
CA PRO A 90 17.50 2.36 -4.94
C PRO A 90 18.76 2.87 -4.22
N PRO A 91 19.00 2.46 -2.96
CA PRO A 91 18.09 1.69 -2.12
C PRO A 91 16.92 2.57 -1.67
N PHE A 92 15.68 2.11 -1.84
CA PHE A 92 14.47 2.85 -1.43
C PHE A 92 14.33 2.78 0.10
N PRO A 93 14.71 3.81 0.89
CA PRO A 93 14.83 3.66 2.34
C PRO A 93 13.48 3.52 3.05
N ALA A 94 12.43 4.16 2.53
CA ALA A 94 11.11 4.16 3.14
C ALA A 94 9.98 4.04 2.09
N PRO A 95 9.87 2.93 1.34
CA PRO A 95 8.92 2.81 0.23
C PRO A 95 7.46 3.11 0.60
N LEU A 96 6.71 3.75 -0.31
CA LEU A 96 5.31 4.16 -0.10
C LEU A 96 4.27 3.10 -0.52
N ASN A 97 4.71 1.94 -1.02
CA ASN A 97 3.84 0.88 -1.50
C ASN A 97 3.57 -0.13 -0.37
N ALA A 98 2.29 -0.31 -0.02
CA ALA A 98 1.90 -1.19 1.07
C ALA A 98 2.25 -2.66 0.81
N GLY A 99 2.25 -3.15 -0.43
CA GLY A 99 2.69 -4.51 -0.74
C GLY A 99 4.15 -4.78 -0.32
N ILE A 100 5.04 -3.80 -0.47
CA ILE A 100 6.42 -3.92 0.02
C ILE A 100 6.45 -3.98 1.55
N GLN A 101 5.60 -3.19 2.21
CA GLN A 101 5.62 -3.05 3.66
C GLN A 101 4.92 -4.22 4.38
N LEU A 102 3.85 -4.76 3.78
CA LEU A 102 3.02 -5.84 4.32
C LEU A 102 3.45 -7.22 3.84
N ASP A 103 3.75 -7.36 2.55
CA ASP A 103 4.02 -8.66 1.91
C ASP A 103 5.50 -8.84 1.54
N GLY A 104 6.31 -7.80 1.67
CA GLY A 104 7.71 -7.80 1.25
C GLY A 104 7.91 -7.85 -0.28
N ALA A 105 6.90 -7.52 -1.07
CA ALA A 105 6.99 -7.50 -2.54
C ALA A 105 6.00 -6.54 -3.19
N LEU A 106 6.36 -6.07 -4.38
CA LEU A 106 5.43 -5.41 -5.28
C LEU A 106 4.35 -6.40 -5.72
N MET A 107 3.08 -5.95 -5.81
CA MET A 107 1.95 -6.78 -6.23
C MET A 107 1.71 -8.01 -5.33
N GLY A 108 1.90 -7.84 -4.03
CA GLY A 108 1.60 -8.87 -3.04
C GLY A 108 0.10 -9.07 -2.82
N GLN A 109 -0.24 -9.93 -1.86
CA GLN A 109 -1.62 -10.27 -1.53
C GLN A 109 -2.41 -9.05 -1.04
N SER A 110 -1.78 -8.14 -0.31
CA SER A 110 -2.40 -6.89 0.16
C SER A 110 -2.78 -5.98 -1.01
N THR A 111 -1.96 -5.89 -2.05
CA THR A 111 -2.28 -5.13 -3.27
C THR A 111 -3.56 -5.65 -3.94
N VAL A 112 -3.67 -6.98 -4.10
CA VAL A 112 -4.85 -7.62 -4.70
C VAL A 112 -6.10 -7.36 -3.85
N GLU A 113 -5.95 -7.37 -2.53
CA GLU A 113 -7.03 -7.04 -1.61
C GLU A 113 -7.49 -5.59 -1.75
N MET A 114 -6.56 -4.63 -1.84
CA MET A 114 -6.88 -3.22 -2.10
C MET A 114 -7.64 -3.06 -3.42
N GLU A 115 -7.21 -3.73 -4.49
CA GLU A 115 -7.93 -3.69 -5.78
C GLU A 115 -9.36 -4.21 -5.67
N ARG A 116 -9.61 -5.25 -4.86
CA ARG A 116 -10.96 -5.75 -4.61
C ARG A 116 -11.83 -4.73 -3.87
N PHE A 117 -11.26 -3.97 -2.92
CA PHE A 117 -11.96 -2.86 -2.27
C PHE A 117 -12.30 -1.76 -3.27
N TYR A 118 -11.37 -1.36 -4.13
CA TYR A 118 -11.62 -0.35 -5.15
C TYR A 118 -12.76 -0.79 -6.09
N GLN A 119 -12.71 -2.02 -6.59
CA GLN A 119 -13.74 -2.58 -7.48
C GLN A 119 -15.11 -2.68 -6.81
N ARG A 120 -15.16 -3.11 -5.54
CA ARG A 120 -16.42 -3.20 -4.77
C ARG A 120 -17.13 -1.85 -4.68
N HIS A 121 -16.36 -0.77 -4.60
CA HIS A 121 -16.88 0.59 -4.52
C HIS A 121 -17.05 1.28 -5.88
N GLY A 122 -16.88 0.55 -6.98
CA GLY A 122 -17.11 1.04 -8.34
C GLY A 122 -15.91 1.78 -8.96
N LEU A 123 -14.73 1.69 -8.34
CA LEU A 123 -13.51 2.31 -8.84
C LEU A 123 -12.69 1.33 -9.66
N THR A 124 -12.05 1.85 -10.70
CA THR A 124 -11.08 1.11 -11.51
C THR A 124 -9.80 1.93 -11.64
N ARG A 125 -8.68 1.25 -11.85
CA ARG A 125 -7.38 1.92 -11.97
C ARG A 125 -7.36 2.82 -13.21
N ASP A 126 -7.00 4.09 -13.00
CA ASP A 126 -6.69 4.99 -14.11
C ASP A 126 -5.43 4.49 -14.85
N ARG A 127 -5.48 4.48 -16.18
CA ARG A 127 -4.34 4.10 -17.02
C ARG A 127 -3.23 5.15 -16.99
N GLU A 128 -3.55 6.40 -16.67
CA GLU A 128 -2.59 7.50 -16.57
C GLU A 128 -1.80 7.48 -15.25
N PHE A 129 -2.29 6.79 -14.21
CA PHE A 129 -1.58 6.67 -12.94
C PHE A 129 -0.41 5.68 -13.08
N ARG A 130 0.83 6.21 -12.93
CA ARG A 130 2.08 5.49 -13.24
C ARG A 130 2.70 4.76 -12.04
N ASP A 131 1.95 4.60 -10.96
CA ASP A 131 2.35 3.80 -9.80
C ASP A 131 1.36 2.66 -9.57
N LEU A 132 1.63 1.86 -8.57
CA LEU A 132 0.84 0.69 -8.21
C LEU A 132 -0.39 1.08 -7.37
N PRO A 133 -1.48 0.31 -7.43
CA PRO A 133 -2.72 0.56 -6.68
C PRO A 133 -2.53 0.59 -5.15
N ASP A 134 -1.39 0.14 -4.65
CA ASP A 134 -1.02 0.12 -3.23
C ASP A 134 -0.13 1.30 -2.81
N HIS A 135 0.06 2.32 -3.65
CA HIS A 135 0.77 3.53 -3.27
C HIS A 135 -0.01 4.33 -2.20
N LEU A 136 0.65 4.78 -1.13
CA LEU A 136 0.01 5.48 0.00
C LEU A 136 -0.92 6.63 -0.42
N ALA A 137 -0.50 7.45 -1.39
CA ALA A 137 -1.33 8.52 -1.92
C ALA A 137 -2.70 8.04 -2.46
N LEU A 138 -2.74 6.89 -3.15
CA LEU A 138 -4.00 6.31 -3.63
C LEU A 138 -4.83 5.74 -2.50
N GLN A 139 -4.19 5.10 -1.52
CA GLN A 139 -4.87 4.56 -0.35
C GLN A 139 -5.59 5.69 0.41
N LEU A 140 -4.92 6.82 0.65
CA LEU A 140 -5.51 8.01 1.29
C LEU A 140 -6.69 8.58 0.47
N GLN A 141 -6.53 8.72 -0.84
CA GLN A 141 -7.60 9.19 -1.73
C GLN A 141 -8.80 8.23 -1.76
N PHE A 142 -8.55 6.92 -1.68
CA PHE A 142 -9.62 5.94 -1.61
C PHE A 142 -10.42 6.05 -0.31
N VAL A 143 -9.74 6.19 0.83
CA VAL A 143 -10.44 6.36 2.12
C VAL A 143 -11.22 7.68 2.11
N ALA A 144 -10.66 8.76 1.58
CA ALA A 144 -11.40 10.01 1.39
C ALA A 144 -12.65 9.86 0.51
N PHE A 145 -12.56 9.07 -0.57
CA PHE A 145 -13.71 8.73 -1.40
C PHE A 145 -14.77 7.97 -0.62
N LEU A 146 -14.39 7.04 0.27
CA LEU A 146 -15.36 6.33 1.12
C LEU A 146 -16.04 7.28 2.11
N HIS A 147 -15.31 8.24 2.69
CA HIS A 147 -15.87 9.29 3.53
C HIS A 147 -16.92 10.13 2.80
N ALA A 148 -16.58 10.63 1.60
CA ALA A 148 -17.51 11.39 0.78
C ALA A 148 -18.76 10.56 0.41
N LYS A 149 -18.57 9.30 0.00
CA LYS A 149 -19.66 8.39 -0.34
C LYS A 149 -20.56 8.08 0.86
N ALA A 150 -19.99 7.93 2.05
CA ALA A 150 -20.75 7.73 3.28
C ALA A 150 -21.53 9.00 3.67
N ALA A 151 -20.98 10.19 3.44
CA ALA A 151 -21.66 11.46 3.70
C ALA A 151 -22.82 11.73 2.71
N GLU A 152 -22.73 11.21 1.49
CA GLU A 152 -23.77 11.39 0.45
C GLU A 152 -24.98 10.46 0.61
N THR A 153 -24.84 9.32 1.28
CA THR A 153 -25.96 8.38 1.44
C THR A 153 -26.88 8.79 2.60
N GLU A 154 -28.19 8.72 2.35
CA GLU A 154 -29.22 8.92 3.38
C GLU A 154 -29.56 7.61 4.11
N ASP A 155 -29.11 6.46 3.59
CA ASP A 155 -29.33 5.15 4.18
C ASP A 155 -28.29 4.89 5.28
N ARG A 156 -28.75 4.81 6.53
CA ARG A 156 -27.90 4.58 7.70
C ARG A 156 -27.18 3.22 7.64
N GLU A 157 -27.81 2.18 7.11
CA GLU A 157 -27.18 0.86 7.00
C GLU A 157 -26.08 0.87 5.94
N GLU A 158 -26.32 1.56 4.81
CA GLU A 158 -25.31 1.76 3.78
C GLU A 158 -24.15 2.63 4.28
N CYS A 159 -24.44 3.74 4.96
CA CYS A 159 -23.44 4.61 5.59
C CYS A 159 -22.54 3.81 6.55
N ALA A 160 -23.13 3.00 7.44
CA ALA A 160 -22.40 2.15 8.36
C ALA A 160 -21.58 1.07 7.64
N ALA A 161 -22.09 0.50 6.54
CA ALA A 161 -21.34 -0.47 5.74
C ALA A 161 -20.11 0.16 5.07
N ILE A 162 -20.26 1.36 4.50
CA ILE A 162 -19.15 2.12 3.89
C ILE A 162 -18.12 2.51 4.95
N ALA A 163 -18.56 3.03 6.09
CA ALA A 163 -17.69 3.38 7.21
C ALA A 163 -16.95 2.14 7.78
N GLY A 164 -17.62 0.97 7.81
CA GLY A 164 -17.01 -0.29 8.18
C GLY A 164 -15.90 -0.73 7.21
N ASP A 165 -16.14 -0.60 5.90
CA ASP A 165 -15.14 -0.84 4.86
C ASP A 165 -13.94 0.14 4.98
N ALA A 166 -14.21 1.43 5.19
CA ALA A 166 -13.18 2.45 5.39
C ALA A 166 -12.32 2.13 6.62
N ARG A 167 -12.95 1.80 7.76
CA ARG A 167 -12.25 1.40 8.98
C ARG A 167 -11.37 0.18 8.75
N TYR A 168 -11.91 -0.86 8.11
CA TYR A 168 -11.13 -2.06 7.81
C TYR A 168 -9.91 -1.71 6.96
N PHE A 169 -10.11 -0.92 5.91
CA PHE A 169 -9.05 -0.51 5.00
C PHE A 169 -7.96 0.28 5.76
N VAL A 170 -8.33 1.27 6.56
CA VAL A 170 -7.37 2.04 7.36
C VAL A 170 -6.64 1.15 8.37
N ARG A 171 -7.34 0.34 9.16
CA ARG A 171 -6.71 -0.48 10.21
C ARG A 171 -5.81 -1.58 9.64
N GLN A 172 -6.31 -2.30 8.64
CA GLN A 172 -5.65 -3.52 8.15
C GLN A 172 -4.68 -3.23 7.02
N LEU A 173 -5.01 -2.34 6.09
CA LEU A 173 -4.23 -2.09 4.86
C LEU A 173 -3.34 -0.84 4.95
N MET A 174 -3.56 0.05 5.94
CA MET A 174 -2.74 1.24 6.16
C MET A 174 -1.98 1.19 7.50
N LEU A 175 -2.66 1.40 8.63
CA LEU A 175 -2.03 1.56 9.95
C LEU A 175 -1.16 0.37 10.38
N SER A 176 -1.46 -0.84 9.90
CA SER A 176 -0.69 -2.05 10.18
C SER A 176 0.78 -1.96 9.77
N TRP A 177 1.13 -1.15 8.76
CA TRP A 177 2.51 -1.00 8.30
C TRP A 177 3.16 0.35 8.64
N PHE A 178 2.39 1.31 9.16
CA PHE A 178 2.91 2.63 9.55
C PHE A 178 4.02 2.58 10.61
N PRO A 179 3.96 1.75 11.67
CA PRO A 179 5.03 1.70 12.68
C PRO A 179 6.40 1.43 12.08
N ARG A 180 6.52 0.38 11.25
CA ARG A 180 7.75 0.02 10.56
C ARG A 180 8.20 1.09 9.58
N TRP A 181 7.28 1.67 8.84
CA TRP A 181 7.62 2.72 7.87
C TRP A 181 8.09 4.02 8.55
N LEU A 182 7.55 4.35 9.72
CA LEU A 182 8.05 5.45 10.55
C LEU A 182 9.46 5.17 11.08
N GLU A 183 9.77 3.93 11.48
CA GLU A 183 11.13 3.53 11.85
C GLU A 183 12.11 3.68 10.67
N GLN A 184 11.69 3.31 9.46
CA GLN A 184 12.48 3.52 8.23
C GLN A 184 12.77 5.01 7.98
N LEU A 185 11.77 5.88 8.22
CA LEU A 185 11.95 7.33 8.12
C LEU A 185 12.85 7.87 9.23
N ASP A 186 12.72 7.37 10.47
CA ASP A 186 13.60 7.74 11.58
C ASP A 186 15.06 7.37 11.29
N GLU A 187 15.32 6.18 10.74
CA GLU A 187 16.65 5.78 10.28
C GLU A 187 17.13 6.66 9.13
N ALA A 188 16.27 6.96 8.14
CA ALA A 188 16.63 7.80 7.01
C ALA A 188 17.05 9.21 7.44
N VAL A 189 16.40 9.79 8.46
CA VAL A 189 16.73 11.11 9.01
C VAL A 189 18.16 11.15 9.60
N THR A 190 18.69 10.03 10.09
CA THR A 190 20.07 9.98 10.62
C THR A 190 21.14 10.25 9.55
N HIS A 191 20.88 9.83 8.30
CA HIS A 191 21.79 9.99 7.17
C HIS A 191 21.39 11.12 6.21
N LEU A 192 20.11 11.50 6.24
CA LEU A 192 19.50 12.54 5.42
C LEU A 192 18.62 13.43 6.30
N PRO A 193 19.19 14.41 7.03
CA PRO A 193 18.41 15.24 7.96
C PRO A 193 17.23 16.00 7.32
N THR A 194 17.33 16.30 6.01
CA THR A 194 16.22 16.91 5.25
C THR A 194 15.05 15.94 4.99
N ALA A 195 15.17 14.65 5.33
CA ALA A 195 14.04 13.72 5.35
C ALA A 195 13.04 14.03 6.48
N GLU A 196 13.37 14.95 7.39
CA GLU A 196 12.51 15.37 8.49
C GLU A 196 11.09 15.75 8.04
N ALA A 197 10.97 16.38 6.87
CA ALA A 197 9.67 16.76 6.31
C ALA A 197 8.75 15.54 6.15
N TRP A 198 9.24 14.44 5.58
CA TRP A 198 8.44 13.22 5.41
C TRP A 198 8.27 12.44 6.71
N ARG A 199 9.23 12.51 7.63
CA ARG A 199 9.01 11.97 8.98
C ARG A 199 7.84 12.64 9.68
N GLN A 200 7.81 13.98 9.69
CA GLN A 200 6.72 14.74 10.29
C GLN A 200 5.40 14.49 9.55
N LEU A 201 5.43 14.45 8.22
CA LEU A 201 4.24 14.16 7.41
C LEU A 201 3.70 12.76 7.71
N GLY A 202 4.56 11.76 7.83
CA GLY A 202 4.18 10.40 8.20
C GLY A 202 3.55 10.32 9.59
N ARG A 203 4.09 11.05 10.58
CA ARG A 203 3.52 11.13 11.94
C ARG A 203 2.15 11.80 11.95
N VAL A 204 2.02 12.94 11.29
CA VAL A 204 0.73 13.63 11.12
C VAL A 204 -0.29 12.71 10.44
N THR A 205 0.13 12.00 9.40
CA THR A 205 -0.76 11.06 8.67
C THR A 205 -1.21 9.92 9.57
N ARG A 206 -0.30 9.32 10.35
CA ARG A 206 -0.66 8.29 11.33
C ARG A 206 -1.69 8.81 12.33
N ASP A 207 -1.44 9.98 12.92
CA ASP A 207 -2.32 10.55 13.95
C ASP A 207 -3.72 10.83 13.39
N VAL A 208 -3.81 11.30 12.14
CA VAL A 208 -5.10 11.49 11.44
C VAL A 208 -5.80 10.16 11.18
N LEU A 209 -5.08 9.13 10.70
CA LEU A 209 -5.66 7.81 10.43
C LEU A 209 -6.12 7.10 11.73
N GLU A 210 -5.35 7.23 12.81
CA GLU A 210 -5.72 6.68 14.12
C GLU A 210 -6.98 7.36 14.67
N ALA A 211 -7.07 8.69 14.55
CA ALA A 211 -8.28 9.42 14.92
C ALA A 211 -9.46 9.03 14.03
N ASP A 212 -9.27 8.95 12.71
CA ASP A 212 -10.30 8.57 11.75
C ASP A 212 -10.96 7.23 12.11
N VAL A 213 -10.14 6.24 12.48
CA VAL A 213 -10.62 4.93 12.93
C VAL A 213 -11.57 5.06 14.14
N VAL A 214 -11.26 5.92 15.11
CA VAL A 214 -12.13 6.11 16.30
C VAL A 214 -13.50 6.64 15.89
N TYR A 215 -13.55 7.60 14.96
CA TYR A 215 -14.82 8.14 14.47
C TYR A 215 -15.59 7.12 13.62
N LEU A 216 -14.91 6.39 12.72
CA LEU A 216 -15.52 5.33 11.92
C LEU A 216 -16.05 4.17 12.78
N GLU A 217 -15.37 3.85 13.88
CA GLU A 217 -15.84 2.86 14.86
C GLU A 217 -17.16 3.25 15.52
N ALA A 218 -17.37 4.54 15.78
CA ALA A 218 -18.62 5.04 16.34
C ALA A 218 -19.79 4.91 15.34
N LEU A 219 -19.54 5.11 14.03
CA LEU A 219 -20.56 4.96 12.99
C LEU A 219 -20.88 3.49 12.66
N ALA A 220 -19.88 2.62 12.73
CA ALA A 220 -19.98 1.24 12.27
C ALA A 220 -19.35 0.27 13.27
N PRO A 221 -19.87 0.15 14.51
CA PRO A 221 -19.24 -0.68 15.55
C PRO A 221 -18.97 -2.10 15.04
N GLU A 222 -17.82 -2.69 15.43
CA GLU A 222 -17.46 -4.04 15.01
C GLU A 222 -18.58 -5.02 15.34
N VAL A 223 -19.25 -5.54 14.32
CA VAL A 223 -20.01 -6.78 14.47
C VAL A 223 -18.94 -7.85 14.62
N HIS A 224 -18.88 -8.52 15.77
CA HIS A 224 -17.90 -9.56 16.11
C HIS A 224 -17.85 -10.68 15.05
N ALA A 225 -17.18 -10.42 13.94
CA ALA A 225 -16.64 -11.40 13.05
C ALA A 225 -15.14 -11.37 13.34
N GLU A 226 -14.59 -12.46 13.84
CA GLU A 226 -13.16 -12.65 13.97
C GLU A 226 -12.52 -12.44 12.59
N THR A 227 -12.08 -11.22 12.31
CA THR A 227 -11.18 -10.97 11.21
C THR A 227 -9.91 -11.71 11.54
N ALA A 228 -9.62 -12.77 10.78
CA ALA A 228 -8.38 -13.50 10.89
C ALA A 228 -7.22 -12.50 10.87
N ALA A 229 -6.38 -12.54 11.91
CA ALA A 229 -5.23 -11.65 12.01
C ALA A 229 -4.37 -11.78 10.75
N ARG A 230 -4.02 -10.65 10.14
CA ARG A 230 -3.09 -10.63 8.99
C ARG A 230 -1.73 -11.16 9.48
N PRO A 231 -1.07 -12.06 8.71
CA PRO A 231 0.28 -12.49 9.06
C PRO A 231 1.22 -11.30 9.15
N SER A 232 2.19 -11.37 10.05
CA SER A 232 3.27 -10.39 10.14
C SER A 232 4.10 -10.40 8.85
N LEU A 233 4.86 -9.33 8.62
CA LEU A 233 5.78 -9.32 7.49
C LEU A 233 6.82 -10.45 7.58
N GLU A 234 7.32 -10.75 8.77
CA GLU A 234 8.25 -11.87 8.97
C GLU A 234 7.60 -13.19 8.57
N GLU A 235 6.34 -13.41 8.98
CA GLU A 235 5.57 -14.59 8.56
C GLU A 235 5.30 -14.61 7.04
N ALA A 236 5.07 -13.45 6.42
CA ALA A 236 4.88 -13.33 4.98
C ALA A 236 6.19 -13.60 4.21
N LEU A 237 7.32 -13.08 4.70
CA LEU A 237 8.64 -13.33 4.14
C LEU A 237 9.05 -14.79 4.34
N ASP A 238 8.87 -15.35 5.54
CA ASP A 238 9.13 -16.74 5.86
C ASP A 238 8.24 -17.67 5.04
N ALA A 239 6.97 -17.34 4.81
CA ALA A 239 6.12 -18.14 3.93
C ALA A 239 6.62 -18.16 2.47
N ARG A 240 7.30 -17.09 2.03
CA ARG A 240 7.91 -16.98 0.70
C ARG A 240 9.30 -17.61 0.63
N MET A 241 10.06 -17.52 1.71
CA MET A 241 11.42 -18.06 1.85
C MET A 241 11.45 -19.49 2.37
N ALA A 242 10.34 -19.99 2.91
CA ALA A 242 10.18 -21.36 3.31
C ALA A 242 10.59 -22.22 2.12
N PRO A 243 11.56 -23.15 2.30
CA PRO A 243 11.96 -24.04 1.22
C PRO A 243 10.67 -24.66 0.73
N GLU A 244 10.39 -24.51 -0.58
CA GLU A 244 9.17 -24.98 -1.22
C GLU A 244 8.81 -26.31 -0.58
N ARG A 245 7.84 -26.30 0.35
CA ARG A 245 7.34 -27.54 0.88
C ARG A 245 6.60 -28.10 -0.30
N SER A 246 7.30 -28.99 -1.00
CA SER A 246 6.88 -29.86 -2.08
C SER A 246 5.44 -30.31 -1.84
N LEU A 247 4.53 -29.47 -2.29
CA LEU A 247 3.23 -29.91 -2.76
C LEU A 247 3.42 -30.15 -4.25
N GLU A 248 4.40 -31.00 -4.54
CA GLU A 248 4.64 -31.62 -5.82
C GLU A 248 3.46 -32.56 -6.05
N ALA A 249 2.54 -32.19 -6.93
CA ALA A 249 1.91 -33.22 -7.71
C ALA A 249 2.96 -33.62 -8.76
N PRO A 250 3.54 -34.84 -8.72
CA PRO A 250 4.37 -35.29 -9.82
C PRO A 250 3.51 -35.26 -11.09
N ALA A 251 3.90 -34.40 -12.03
CA ALA A 251 3.34 -34.39 -13.37
C ALA A 251 4.30 -35.17 -14.28
N ALA A 252 3.79 -36.18 -14.99
CA ALA A 252 4.56 -36.80 -16.05
C ALA A 252 4.66 -35.81 -17.22
N CYS A 253 5.88 -35.48 -17.63
CA CYS A 253 6.12 -34.65 -18.80
C CYS A 253 5.48 -35.29 -20.04
N ARG A 254 4.63 -34.56 -20.75
CA ARG A 254 3.98 -35.11 -21.96
C ARG A 254 4.96 -35.46 -23.08
N VAL A 255 6.14 -34.83 -23.09
CA VAL A 255 7.14 -34.97 -24.16
C VAL A 255 8.07 -36.15 -23.91
N CYS A 256 8.67 -36.23 -22.72
CA CYS A 256 9.67 -37.27 -22.40
C CYS A 256 9.19 -38.32 -21.40
N GLY A 257 7.98 -38.18 -20.86
CA GLY A 257 7.41 -39.09 -19.87
C GLY A 257 8.05 -39.04 -18.48
N LYS A 258 9.08 -38.22 -18.28
CA LYS A 258 9.75 -38.07 -16.97
C LYS A 258 8.87 -37.29 -16.01
N GLU A 259 8.85 -37.70 -14.75
CA GLU A 259 8.26 -36.90 -13.69
C GLU A 259 9.07 -35.62 -13.50
N PHE A 260 8.37 -34.50 -13.33
CA PHE A 260 8.98 -33.24 -12.95
C PHE A 260 8.08 -32.51 -11.94
N ALA A 261 8.73 -31.75 -11.05
CA ALA A 261 8.04 -30.90 -10.10
C ALA A 261 7.48 -29.68 -10.83
N MET A 262 6.16 -29.47 -10.72
CA MET A 262 5.51 -28.26 -11.23
C MET A 262 5.37 -27.27 -10.07
N GLY A 263 5.99 -26.09 -10.18
CA GLY A 263 5.90 -25.04 -9.15
C GLY A 263 4.46 -24.55 -8.95
N ARG A 264 4.15 -24.01 -7.75
CA ARG A 264 2.79 -23.58 -7.36
C ARG A 264 2.13 -22.62 -8.36
N ASP A 265 2.89 -21.65 -8.88
CA ASP A 265 2.38 -20.67 -9.85
C ASP A 265 1.96 -21.33 -11.16
N MET A 266 2.69 -22.36 -11.59
CA MET A 266 2.42 -23.09 -12.82
C MET A 266 1.22 -24.04 -12.64
N VAL A 267 1.07 -24.66 -11.46
CA VAL A 267 -0.12 -25.44 -11.10
C VAL A 267 -1.37 -24.55 -11.07
N PHE A 268 -1.26 -23.36 -10.46
CA PHE A 268 -2.35 -22.38 -10.43
C PHE A 268 -2.73 -21.94 -11.85
N MET A 269 -1.75 -21.59 -12.69
CA MET A 269 -1.97 -21.19 -14.08
C MET A 269 -2.66 -22.31 -14.88
N LEU A 270 -2.22 -23.56 -14.71
CA LEU A 270 -2.81 -24.73 -15.36
C LEU A 270 -4.29 -24.90 -14.96
N GLN A 271 -4.62 -24.78 -13.67
CA GLN A 271 -6.02 -24.84 -13.20
C GLN A 271 -6.89 -23.72 -13.78
N GLN A 272 -6.36 -22.50 -13.86
CA GLN A 272 -7.09 -21.35 -14.42
C GLN A 272 -7.36 -21.49 -15.92
N LEU A 273 -6.40 -22.03 -16.68
CA LEU A 273 -6.57 -22.27 -18.11
C LEU A 273 -7.57 -23.41 -18.38
N GLN A 274 -7.49 -24.51 -17.62
CA GLN A 274 -8.46 -25.61 -17.71
C GLN A 274 -9.89 -25.17 -17.40
N ALA A 275 -10.08 -24.37 -16.35
CA ALA A 275 -11.39 -23.82 -16.00
C ALA A 275 -11.99 -22.92 -17.11
N ARG A 276 -11.15 -22.38 -17.98
CA ARG A 276 -11.54 -21.54 -19.13
C ARG A 276 -11.59 -22.31 -20.46
N GLY A 277 -11.35 -23.63 -20.44
CA GLY A 277 -11.30 -24.46 -21.65
C GLY A 277 -10.15 -24.10 -22.61
N LEU A 278 -9.06 -23.53 -22.08
CA LEU A 278 -7.89 -23.14 -22.84
C LEU A 278 -6.82 -24.23 -22.82
N GLU A 279 -6.02 -24.30 -23.88
CA GLU A 279 -4.94 -25.28 -24.05
C GLU A 279 -3.86 -25.15 -22.97
N THR A 280 -3.57 -26.26 -22.27
CA THR A 280 -2.56 -26.32 -21.19
C THR A 280 -1.35 -27.17 -21.52
N GLU A 281 -1.28 -27.76 -22.72
CA GLU A 281 -0.25 -28.73 -23.07
C GLU A 281 1.19 -28.20 -22.92
N HIS A 282 1.40 -26.90 -23.15
CA HIS A 282 2.70 -26.25 -23.01
C HIS A 282 3.17 -26.16 -21.54
N LEU A 283 2.25 -26.23 -20.58
CA LEU A 283 2.55 -26.24 -19.15
C LEU A 283 2.90 -27.65 -18.62
N GLU A 284 2.64 -28.69 -19.42
CA GLU A 284 2.87 -30.10 -19.07
C GLU A 284 4.18 -30.66 -19.66
N ALA A 285 5.02 -29.82 -20.24
CA ALA A 285 6.40 -30.15 -20.60
C ALA A 285 7.37 -29.78 -19.48
N CYS A 286 8.33 -30.66 -19.16
CA CYS A 286 9.38 -30.36 -18.19
C CYS A 286 10.36 -29.28 -18.70
N PRO A 287 11.13 -28.63 -17.81
CA PRO A 287 12.09 -27.58 -18.18
C PRO A 287 13.03 -27.98 -19.31
N ASP A 288 13.61 -29.20 -19.26
CA ASP A 288 14.51 -29.71 -20.30
C ASP A 288 13.86 -29.78 -21.69
N CYS A 289 12.61 -30.24 -21.75
CA CYS A 289 11.88 -30.36 -23.01
C CYS A 289 11.42 -29.00 -23.54
N ARG A 290 11.15 -28.02 -22.66
CA ARG A 290 10.87 -26.63 -23.07
C ARG A 290 12.12 -25.91 -23.55
N ALA A 291 13.22 -26.11 -22.85
CA ALA A 291 14.54 -25.56 -23.19
C ALA A 291 14.99 -26.01 -24.59
N GLY A 292 14.70 -27.27 -24.95
CA GLY A 292 14.92 -27.81 -26.30
C GLY A 292 14.20 -27.06 -27.43
N GLU A 293 13.02 -26.48 -27.19
CA GLU A 293 12.31 -25.64 -28.18
C GLU A 293 12.81 -24.19 -28.19
N MET A 294 13.35 -23.71 -27.07
CA MET A 294 13.89 -22.34 -26.90
C MET A 294 15.31 -22.17 -27.46
N GLY A 295 15.97 -23.25 -27.90
CA GLY A 295 17.33 -23.21 -28.44
C GLY A 295 18.41 -22.90 -27.39
N LEU A 296 18.09 -23.01 -26.10
CA LEU A 296 18.98 -22.73 -24.97
C LEU A 296 18.89 -23.88 -23.97
N SER A 297 20.00 -24.33 -23.40
CA SER A 297 20.04 -25.36 -22.35
C SER A 297 20.57 -24.78 -21.04
N GLU A 298 20.01 -25.20 -19.91
CA GLU A 298 20.55 -24.85 -18.59
C GLU A 298 21.99 -25.35 -18.46
N THR A 299 22.90 -24.45 -18.11
CA THR A 299 24.25 -24.80 -17.67
C THR A 299 24.33 -24.65 -16.17
N THR A 300 24.89 -25.64 -15.48
CA THR A 300 25.29 -25.50 -14.08
C THR A 300 26.36 -24.42 -14.01
N VAL A 301 26.06 -23.29 -13.35
CA VAL A 301 27.04 -22.23 -13.14
C VAL A 301 28.03 -22.74 -12.09
N GLU A 302 29.19 -23.23 -12.52
CA GLU A 302 30.33 -23.41 -11.63
C GLU A 302 30.86 -22.03 -11.24
N LEU A 303 30.35 -21.50 -10.13
CA LEU A 303 30.89 -20.28 -9.54
C LEU A 303 32.35 -20.56 -9.10
N PRO A 304 33.31 -19.66 -9.41
CA PRO A 304 34.68 -19.81 -8.95
C PRO A 304 34.72 -19.93 -7.42
N ALA A 305 35.61 -20.79 -6.90
CA ALA A 305 35.73 -21.11 -5.47
C ALA A 305 35.91 -19.89 -4.53
N ALA A 306 36.19 -18.70 -5.08
CA ALA A 306 36.22 -17.44 -4.34
C ALA A 306 34.82 -16.95 -3.89
N VAL A 307 33.73 -17.41 -4.52
CA VAL A 307 32.36 -16.95 -4.25
C VAL A 307 31.62 -17.90 -3.27
N SER A 308 32.01 -19.17 -3.16
CA SER A 308 31.34 -20.16 -2.29
C SER A 308 31.63 -20.05 -0.79
N LYS A 309 32.38 -19.05 -0.31
CA LYS A 309 32.70 -18.90 1.12
C LYS A 309 31.72 -18.02 1.92
N HIS A 310 30.66 -17.49 1.30
CA HIS A 310 29.69 -16.62 1.98
C HIS A 310 28.23 -16.97 1.69
N VAL A 311 27.92 -18.27 1.49
CA VAL A 311 26.56 -18.81 1.57
C VAL A 311 26.53 -19.87 2.65
#